data_AF-A0A0J9UFU1-F1
#
_entry.id   AF-A0A0J9UFU1-F1
#
_cell.length_a   1.000
_cell.length_b   1.000
_cell.length_c   1.000
_cell.angle_alpha   90.00
_cell.angle_beta   90.00
_cell.angle_gamma   90.00
#
_symmetry.space_group_name_H-M   'P 1'
#
loop_
_entity.id
_entity.type
_entity.pdbx_description
1 polymer ?
#
loop_
_entity_poly.entity_id
_entity_poly.type
_entity_poly.pdbx_seq_one_letter_code
_entity_poly.pdbx_strand_id
1 'polypeptide(L)'
;MAVILSTRVRKRNRSNENFRKKWSTLMNNDLIIHHVYDAEVYVCIRRKGVKYEFKSTDKALPLSDEEKNETFPLPVLVTAVDVAHHKEQPKFSEKDGSYGGT
;
A
#
# COMPACT_ATOMS: atom_id res chain seq x y z
N MET A 1 19.91 -57.06 26.65
CA MET A 1 20.11 -55.68 27.14
C MET A 1 19.65 -54.72 26.05
N ALA A 2 18.36 -54.38 26.02
CA ALA A 2 17.81 -53.47 25.00
C ALA A 2 17.99 -52.03 25.50
N VAL A 3 18.85 -51.27 24.83
CA VAL A 3 19.04 -49.84 25.07
C VAL A 3 17.80 -49.12 24.58
N ILE A 4 16.96 -48.67 25.50
CA ILE A 4 15.83 -47.79 25.21
C ILE A 4 16.43 -46.46 24.74
N LEU A 5 16.53 -46.28 23.41
CA LEU A 5 16.82 -45.00 22.79
C LEU A 5 15.68 -44.06 23.17
N SER A 6 15.93 -43.26 24.21
CA SER A 6 15.06 -42.17 24.61
C SER A 6 14.90 -41.24 23.41
N THR A 7 13.76 -41.37 22.74
CA THR A 7 13.32 -40.45 21.70
C THR A 7 13.23 -39.08 22.36
N ARG A 8 14.29 -38.27 22.20
CA ARG A 8 14.32 -36.89 22.67
C ARG A 8 13.09 -36.20 22.11
N VAL A 9 12.08 -36.01 22.97
CA VAL A 9 10.89 -35.22 22.66
C VAL A 9 11.40 -33.84 22.28
N ARG A 10 11.47 -33.57 20.97
CA ARG A 10 11.95 -32.31 20.42
C ARG A 10 11.04 -31.23 21.01
N LYS A 11 11.56 -30.45 21.96
CA LYS A 11 10.82 -29.38 22.65
C LYS A 11 10.10 -28.56 21.57
N ARG A 12 8.77 -28.69 21.48
CA ARG A 12 7.99 -27.95 20.46
C ARG A 12 8.19 -26.47 20.72
N ASN A 13 8.70 -25.75 19.73
CA ASN A 13 8.85 -24.31 19.83
C ASN A 13 7.48 -23.65 19.63
N ARG A 14 6.68 -23.58 20.70
CA ARG A 14 5.30 -23.04 20.68
C ARG A 14 5.21 -21.65 20.02
N SER A 15 6.24 -20.81 20.20
CA SER A 15 6.31 -19.49 19.56
C SER A 15 6.36 -19.58 18.03
N ASN A 16 7.06 -20.59 17.48
CA ASN A 16 7.13 -20.77 16.02
C ASN A 16 5.83 -21.36 15.46
N GLU A 17 5.22 -22.31 16.18
CA GLU A 17 3.94 -22.89 15.79
C GLU A 17 2.81 -21.85 15.81
N ASN A 18 2.72 -21.04 16.87
CA ASN A 18 1.74 -19.96 16.98
C ASN A 18 1.92 -18.91 15.88
N PHE A 19 3.17 -18.55 15.57
CA PHE A 19 3.45 -17.63 14.46
C PHE A 19 2.96 -18.20 13.13
N ARG A 20 3.26 -19.47 12.82
CA ARG A 20 2.81 -20.11 11.59
C ARG A 20 1.28 -20.16 11.48
N LYS A 21 0.59 -20.42 12.60
CA LYS A 21 -0.88 -20.37 12.63
C LYS A 21 -1.40 -18.97 12.30
N LYS A 22 -0.86 -17.92 12.95
CA LYS A 22 -1.24 -16.53 12.67
C LYS A 22 -0.91 -16.09 11.25
N TRP A 23 0.26 -16.48 10.75
CA TRP A 23 0.66 -16.24 9.36
C TRP A 23 -0.32 -16.88 8.38
N SER A 24 -0.71 -18.13 8.61
CA SER A 24 -1.69 -18.82 7.77
C SER A 24 -3.07 -18.15 7.81
N THR A 25 -3.53 -17.72 8.99
CA THR A 25 -4.78 -16.95 9.11
C THR A 25 -4.72 -15.63 8.35
N LEU A 26 -3.59 -14.92 8.45
CA LEU A 26 -3.38 -13.64 7.76
C LEU A 26 -3.48 -13.83 6.23
N MET A 27 -2.76 -14.80 5.68
CA MET A 27 -2.82 -15.09 4.23
C MET A 27 -4.23 -15.39 3.74
N ASN A 28 -5.03 -16.14 4.50
CA ASN A 28 -6.41 -16.42 4.13
C ASN A 28 -7.28 -15.15 4.09
N ASN A 29 -7.09 -14.25 5.06
CA ASN A 29 -7.80 -12.98 5.08
C ASN A 29 -7.36 -12.08 3.91
N ASP A 30 -6.07 -12.04 3.61
CA ASP A 30 -5.53 -11.26 2.49
C ASP A 30 -6.04 -11.76 1.14
N LEU A 31 -6.20 -13.09 0.98
CA LEU A 31 -6.86 -13.68 -0.19
C LEU A 31 -8.33 -13.28 -0.29
N ILE A 32 -9.06 -13.23 0.82
CA ILE A 32 -10.46 -12.75 0.82
C ILE A 32 -10.50 -11.30 0.36
N ILE A 33 -9.57 -10.46 0.82
CA ILE A 33 -9.51 -9.05 0.40
C ILE A 33 -9.33 -8.96 -1.11
N HIS A 34 -8.39 -9.75 -1.66
CA HIS A 34 -8.19 -9.81 -3.10
C HIS A 34 -9.44 -10.27 -3.86
N HIS A 35 -10.09 -11.35 -3.43
CA HIS A 35 -11.24 -11.90 -4.15
C HIS A 35 -12.53 -11.06 -4.02
N VAL A 36 -12.77 -10.42 -2.87
CA VAL A 36 -14.01 -9.69 -2.60
C VAL A 36 -13.93 -8.25 -3.10
N TYR A 37 -12.77 -7.62 -2.98
CA TYR A 37 -12.60 -6.19 -3.25
C TYR A 37 -11.73 -5.90 -4.47
N ASP A 38 -11.29 -6.93 -5.20
CA ASP A 38 -10.38 -6.83 -6.35
C ASP A 38 -9.11 -6.02 -6.04
N ALA A 39 -8.64 -6.16 -4.80
CA ALA A 39 -7.47 -5.44 -4.31
C ALA A 39 -6.20 -6.28 -4.49
N GLU A 40 -5.09 -5.65 -4.86
CA GLU A 40 -3.78 -6.29 -4.83
C GLU A 40 -3.16 -6.15 -3.43
N VAL A 41 -2.73 -7.27 -2.86
CA VAL A 41 -2.21 -7.34 -1.49
C VAL A 41 -0.82 -7.95 -1.49
N TYR A 42 0.14 -7.19 -0.94
CA TYR A 42 1.51 -7.63 -0.69
C TYR A 42 1.81 -7.58 0.81
N VAL A 43 2.26 -8.70 1.39
CA VAL A 43 2.67 -8.77 2.79
C VAL A 43 4.06 -9.36 2.91
N CYS A 44 4.96 -8.64 3.60
CA CYS A 44 6.30 -9.10 3.93
C CYS A 44 6.55 -9.03 5.44
N ILE A 45 6.91 -10.16 6.05
CA ILE A 45 7.29 -10.26 7.46
C ILE A 45 8.72 -10.77 7.58
N ARG A 46 9.55 -10.08 8.36
CA ARG A 46 10.89 -10.57 8.74
C ARG A 46 10.88 -11.01 10.19
N ARG A 47 11.24 -12.27 10.46
CA ARG A 47 11.30 -12.81 11.82
C ARG A 47 12.45 -13.80 11.96
N LYS A 48 13.32 -13.58 12.96
CA LYS A 48 14.45 -14.47 13.28
C LYS A 48 15.33 -14.80 12.06
N GLY A 49 15.60 -13.80 11.21
CA GLY A 49 16.38 -13.98 9.99
C GLY A 49 15.63 -14.65 8.82
N VAL A 50 14.37 -15.03 9.00
CA VAL A 50 13.54 -15.60 7.93
C VAL A 50 12.58 -14.54 7.39
N LYS A 51 12.53 -14.43 6.05
CA LYS A 51 11.53 -13.63 5.33
C LYS A 51 10.33 -14.51 5.00
N TYR A 52 9.13 -14.04 5.34
CA TYR A 52 7.85 -14.60 4.95
C TYR A 52 7.20 -13.60 3.99
N GLU A 53 6.77 -14.07 2.84
CA GLU A 53 6.19 -13.22 1.79
C GLU A 53 4.88 -13.84 1.32
N PHE A 54 3.89 -12.99 1.13
CA PHE A 54 2.62 -13.31 0.50
C PHE A 54 2.32 -12.26 -0.55
N LYS A 55 1.84 -12.72 -1.70
CA LYS A 55 1.37 -11.90 -2.81
C LYS A 55 0.03 -12.46 -3.24
N SER A 56 -0.99 -11.62 -3.35
CA SER A 56 -2.29 -12.06 -3.86
C SER A 56 -2.25 -12.41 -5.35
N THR A 57 -1.45 -11.66 -6.12
CA THR A 57 -1.17 -11.87 -7.54
C THR A 57 0.34 -11.80 -7.76
N ASP A 58 0.84 -12.35 -8.88
CA ASP A 58 2.27 -12.22 -9.23
C ASP A 58 2.70 -10.75 -9.42
N LYS A 59 1.72 -9.88 -9.71
CA LYS A 59 1.88 -8.43 -9.87
C LYS A 59 1.82 -7.65 -8.56
N ALA A 60 1.28 -8.24 -7.48
CA ALA A 60 1.27 -7.66 -6.15
C ALA A 60 2.69 -7.63 -5.58
N LEU A 61 3.46 -6.67 -6.07
CA LEU A 61 4.78 -6.29 -5.59
C LEU A 61 4.62 -5.07 -4.68
N PRO A 62 5.59 -4.80 -3.80
CA PRO A 62 5.70 -3.44 -3.28
C PRO A 62 5.86 -2.51 -4.48
N LEU A 63 4.89 -1.62 -4.69
CA LEU A 63 4.94 -0.63 -5.76
C LEU A 63 6.32 0.02 -5.80
N SER A 64 6.91 0.14 -7.00
CA SER A 64 8.12 0.95 -7.18
C SER A 64 7.83 2.38 -6.71
N ASP A 65 8.87 3.14 -6.39
CA ASP A 65 8.66 4.55 -6.02
C ASP A 65 8.06 5.36 -7.17
N GLU A 66 8.29 4.97 -8.44
CA GLU A 66 7.58 5.54 -9.58
C GLU A 66 6.09 5.16 -9.59
N GLU A 67 5.76 3.87 -9.44
CA GLU A 67 4.38 3.37 -9.45
C GLU A 67 3.54 3.94 -8.30
N LYS A 68 4.15 4.19 -7.13
CA LYS A 68 3.48 4.86 -6.01
C LYS A 68 3.07 6.29 -6.38
N ASN A 69 3.93 7.03 -7.07
CA ASN A 69 3.67 8.42 -7.45
C ASN A 69 2.56 8.52 -8.51
N GLU A 70 2.43 7.51 -9.38
CA GLU A 70 1.35 7.44 -10.38
C GLU A 70 0.03 6.94 -9.78
N THR A 71 0.07 5.94 -8.89
CA THR A 71 -1.12 5.29 -8.30
C THR A 71 -1.72 6.11 -7.16
N PHE A 72 -0.87 6.73 -6.34
CA PHE A 72 -1.25 7.58 -5.22
C PHE A 72 -0.52 8.92 -5.33
N PRO A 73 -0.86 9.75 -6.34
CA PRO A 73 -0.25 11.06 -6.46
C PRO A 73 -0.44 11.80 -5.14
N LEU A 74 0.64 12.39 -4.63
CA LEU A 74 0.57 13.21 -3.43
C LEU A 74 -0.58 14.21 -3.62
N PRO A 75 -1.45 14.41 -2.61
CA PRO A 75 -2.50 15.41 -2.73
C PRO A 75 -1.83 16.72 -3.12
N VAL A 76 -2.30 17.34 -4.20
CA VAL A 76 -1.75 18.61 -4.69
C VAL A 76 -1.79 19.57 -3.50
N LEU A 77 -0.61 19.82 -2.94
CA LEU A 77 -0.44 20.78 -1.87
C LEU A 77 -0.57 22.14 -2.53
N VAL A 78 -1.80 22.60 -2.73
CA VAL A 78 -2.07 23.97 -3.11
C VAL A 78 -1.57 24.81 -1.93
N THR A 79 -0.40 25.42 -2.09
CA THR A 79 0.17 26.26 -1.04
C THR A 79 -0.58 27.60 -1.02
N ALA A 80 -0.54 28.31 0.11
CA ALA A 80 -1.18 29.63 0.22
C ALA A 80 -0.65 30.62 -0.85
N VAL A 81 0.57 30.41 -1.34
CA VAL A 81 1.19 31.19 -2.42
C VAL A 81 0.54 30.88 -3.77
N ASP A 82 0.24 29.61 -4.06
CA ASP A 82 -0.44 29.20 -5.30
C ASP A 82 -1.88 29.74 -5.37
N VAL A 83 -2.58 29.79 -4.22
CA VAL A 83 -3.92 30.41 -4.12
C VAL A 83 -3.85 31.93 -4.33
N ALA A 84 -2.78 32.58 -3.84
CA ALA A 84 -2.60 34.02 -3.99
C ALA A 84 -2.38 34.44 -5.45
N HIS A 85 -1.55 33.70 -6.20
CA HIS A 85 -1.30 34.00 -7.62
C HIS A 85 -2.52 33.76 -8.52
N HIS A 86 -3.42 32.84 -8.19
CA HIS A 86 -4.68 32.67 -8.93
C HIS A 86 -5.65 33.86 -8.79
N LYS A 87 -5.56 34.62 -7.70
CA LYS A 87 -6.38 35.84 -7.49
C LYS A 87 -5.88 37.04 -8.27
N GLU A 88 -4.65 37.01 -8.77
CA GLU A 88 -4.01 38.16 -9.42
C GLU A 88 -4.28 38.23 -10.93
N GLN A 89 -4.98 37.25 -11.53
CA GLN A 89 -5.41 37.41 -12.93
C GLN A 89 -6.47 38.52 -13.02
N PRO A 90 -6.19 39.64 -13.71
CA PRO A 90 -7.15 40.72 -13.82
C PRO A 90 -8.32 40.28 -14.69
N LYS A 91 -9.54 40.50 -14.19
CA LYS A 91 -10.76 40.41 -15.00
C LYS A 91 -10.56 41.28 -16.24
N PHE A 92 -10.74 40.67 -17.40
CA PHE A 92 -10.75 41.34 -18.71
C PHE A 92 -11.66 42.57 -18.61
N SER A 93 -11.09 43.76 -18.77
CA SER A 93 -11.86 45.01 -18.82
C SER A 93 -12.67 45.02 -20.11
N GLU A 94 -13.99 45.04 -20.02
CA GLU A 94 -14.86 45.47 -21.12
C GLU A 94 -14.37 46.87 -21.56
N LYS A 95 -13.85 46.96 -22.79
CA LYS A 95 -13.59 48.25 -23.42
C LYS A 95 -14.80 48.63 -24.24
N ASP A 96 -15.33 49.80 -23.90
CA ASP A 96 -16.49 50.47 -24.48
C ASP A 96 -16.41 50.55 -26.01
N GLY A 97 -17.40 49.95 -26.67
CA GLY A 97 -17.66 50.13 -28.11
C GLY A 97 -18.62 51.29 -28.32
N SER A 98 -18.10 52.52 -28.38
CA SER A 98 -18.84 53.68 -28.88
C SER A 98 -19.10 53.53 -30.38
N TYR A 99 -20.36 53.30 -30.78
CA TYR A 99 -20.78 53.50 -32.16
C TYR A 99 -21.37 54.90 -32.29
N GLY A 100 -20.64 55.76 -33.01
CA GLY A 100 -21.05 57.11 -33.35
C GLY A 100 -22.35 57.14 -34.17
N GLY A 101 -23.16 58.15 -33.89
CA GLY A 101 -24.42 58.40 -34.56
C GLY A 101 -24.28 59.19 -35.87
N THR A 102 -25.36 59.03 -36.66
CA THR A 102 -25.82 59.75 -37.86
C THR A 102 -24.92 59.76 -39.09
#